data_AF-X0VWY3-F1
#
_entry.id   AF-X0VWY3-F1
#
_cell.length_a   1.000
_cell.length_b   1.000
_cell.length_c   1.000
_cell.angle_alpha   90.00
_cell.angle_beta   90.00
_cell.angle_gamma   90.00
#
_symmetry.space_group_name_H-M   'P 1'
#
loop_
_entity.id
_entity.type
_entity.pdbx_description
1 polymer ?
#
loop_
_entity_poly.entity_id
_entity_poly.type
_entity_poly.pdbx_seq_one_letter_code
_entity_poly.pdbx_strand_id
1 'polypeptide(L)'
;MAENNEKEVADASSPIYTALGYILYAVLWIVGWFLALCAKLLNATLNPALYNFMDEGIVQAGWAIVRDICNLFFILILLIIAFATILRLEPYDIKKMLPKLLIIALLINFSKMICGLIIDFSQVL
;
A
#
# COMPACT_ATOMS: atom_id res chain seq x y z
N MET A 1 48.54 -48.08 7.00
CA MET A 1 47.57 -47.06 7.43
C MET A 1 46.88 -46.35 6.26
N ALA A 2 47.44 -46.33 5.04
CA ALA A 2 46.82 -45.71 3.86
C ALA A 2 45.69 -46.53 3.19
N GLU A 3 45.68 -47.86 3.33
CA GLU A 3 44.70 -48.75 2.67
C GLU A 3 43.27 -48.67 3.27
N ASN A 4 43.13 -48.18 4.51
CA ASN A 4 41.82 -48.04 5.15
C ASN A 4 41.08 -46.76 4.71
N ASN A 5 41.81 -45.71 4.32
CA ASN A 5 41.19 -44.46 3.87
C ASN A 5 40.61 -44.57 2.44
N GLU A 6 41.17 -45.42 1.58
CA GLU A 6 40.65 -45.64 0.23
C GLU A 6 39.36 -46.47 0.23
N LYS A 7 39.20 -47.39 1.20
CA LYS A 7 37.99 -48.21 1.35
C LYS A 7 36.84 -47.44 2.01
N GLU A 8 37.14 -46.49 2.90
CA GLU A 8 36.14 -45.55 3.46
C GLU A 8 35.54 -44.63 2.39
N VAL A 9 36.36 -44.19 1.43
CA VAL A 9 35.90 -43.38 0.28
C VAL A 9 35.21 -44.24 -0.80
N ALA A 10 35.58 -45.52 -0.92
CA ALA A 10 34.90 -46.48 -1.81
C ALA A 10 33.52 -46.95 -1.26
N ASP A 11 33.27 -46.81 0.05
CA ASP A 11 31.94 -47.03 0.60
C ASP A 11 31.01 -45.83 0.35
N ALA A 12 31.54 -44.61 0.19
CA ALA A 12 30.73 -43.44 -0.17
C ALA A 12 30.06 -43.53 -1.56
N SER A 13 30.49 -44.48 -2.40
CA SER A 13 29.90 -44.84 -3.70
C SER A 13 29.14 -46.17 -3.66
N SER A 14 28.81 -46.70 -2.48
CA SER A 14 27.98 -47.89 -2.41
C SER A 14 26.59 -47.62 -3.02
N PRO A 15 25.98 -48.63 -3.68
CA PRO A 15 24.64 -48.50 -4.25
C PRO A 15 23.59 -48.01 -3.24
N ILE A 16 23.86 -48.20 -1.94
CA ILE A 16 22.98 -47.84 -0.84
C ILE A 16 23.02 -46.32 -0.60
N TYR A 17 24.20 -45.69 -0.49
CA TYR A 17 24.28 -44.24 -0.27
C TYR A 17 23.81 -43.45 -1.50
N THR A 18 24.06 -43.96 -2.71
CA THR A 18 23.55 -43.34 -3.94
C THR A 18 22.02 -43.44 -4.03
N ALA A 19 21.42 -44.59 -3.71
CA ALA A 19 19.97 -44.74 -3.64
C ALA A 19 19.33 -43.85 -2.55
N LEU A 20 19.93 -43.79 -1.37
CA LEU A 20 19.51 -42.88 -0.29
C LEU A 20 19.57 -41.41 -0.74
N GLY A 21 20.60 -41.04 -1.49
CA GLY A 21 20.76 -39.70 -2.07
C GLY A 21 19.66 -39.34 -3.06
N TYR A 22 19.26 -40.25 -3.96
CA TYR A 22 18.15 -40.02 -4.89
C TYR A 22 16.81 -39.89 -4.19
N ILE A 23 16.57 -40.68 -3.13
CA ILE A 23 15.36 -40.59 -2.31
C ILE A 23 15.31 -39.23 -1.60
N LEU A 24 16.42 -38.82 -0.98
CA LEU A 24 16.52 -37.52 -0.32
C LEU A 24 16.32 -36.37 -1.32
N TYR A 25 16.92 -36.46 -2.52
CA TYR A 25 16.74 -35.47 -3.58
C TYR A 25 15.28 -35.37 -4.04
N ALA A 26 14.59 -36.51 -4.23
CA ALA A 26 13.17 -36.52 -4.59
C ALA A 26 12.31 -35.88 -3.50
N VAL A 27 12.58 -36.15 -2.23
CA VAL A 27 11.88 -35.53 -1.09
C VAL A 27 12.12 -34.02 -1.07
N LEU A 28 13.37 -33.56 -1.21
CA LEU A 28 13.70 -32.13 -1.26
C LEU A 28 13.05 -31.42 -2.45
N TRP A 29 12.96 -32.09 -3.60
CA TRP A 29 12.31 -31.53 -4.79
C TRP A 29 10.80 -31.34 -4.58
N ILE A 30 10.12 -32.32 -3.98
CA ILE A 30 8.69 -32.24 -3.65
C ILE A 30 8.43 -31.13 -2.62
N VAL A 31 9.25 -31.08 -1.56
CA VAL A 31 9.16 -30.02 -0.54
C VAL A 31 9.42 -28.65 -1.15
N GLY A 32 10.44 -28.51 -1.99
CA GLY A 32 10.78 -27.26 -2.67
C GLY A 32 9.65 -26.78 -3.60
N TRP A 33 9.01 -27.70 -4.32
CA TRP A 33 7.86 -27.39 -5.16
C TRP A 33 6.67 -26.90 -4.33
N PHE A 34 6.39 -27.56 -3.20
CA PHE A 34 5.32 -27.14 -2.29
C PHE A 34 5.59 -25.78 -1.65
N LEU A 35 6.83 -25.54 -1.22
CA LEU A 35 7.25 -24.24 -0.68
C LEU A 35 7.09 -23.12 -1.73
N ALA A 36 7.46 -23.39 -2.98
CA ALA A 36 7.31 -22.45 -4.09
C ALA A 36 5.82 -22.17 -4.39
N LEU A 37 4.94 -23.16 -4.26
CA LEU A 37 3.49 -22.97 -4.40
C LEU A 37 2.96 -22.06 -3.29
N CYS A 38 3.31 -22.32 -2.03
CA CYS A 38 2.93 -21.48 -0.89
C CYS A 38 3.43 -20.03 -1.06
N ALA A 39 4.68 -19.86 -1.49
CA ALA A 39 5.25 -18.53 -1.75
C ALA A 39 4.52 -17.79 -2.89
N LYS A 40 4.11 -18.49 -3.95
CA LYS A 40 3.31 -17.90 -5.03
C LYS A 40 1.92 -17.47 -4.57
N LEU A 41 1.24 -18.31 -3.77
CA LEU A 41 -0.08 -17.99 -3.23
C LEU A 41 -0.02 -16.80 -2.24
N LEU A 42 1.03 -16.74 -1.43
CA LEU A 42 1.28 -15.63 -0.53
C LEU A 42 1.52 -14.33 -1.32
N ASN A 43 2.41 -14.35 -2.31
CA ASN A 43 2.67 -13.18 -3.16
C ASN A 43 1.42 -12.74 -3.95
N ALA A 44 0.60 -13.68 -4.41
CA ALA A 44 -0.66 -13.36 -5.07
C ALA A 44 -1.64 -12.64 -4.13
N THR A 45 -1.64 -12.98 -2.84
CA THR A 45 -2.52 -12.38 -1.82
C THR A 45 -1.99 -11.04 -1.31
N LEU A 46 -0.67 -10.87 -1.27
CA LEU A 46 0.00 -9.65 -0.79
C LEU A 46 0.27 -8.61 -1.87
N ASN A 47 -0.12 -8.89 -3.13
CA ASN A 47 0.13 -7.95 -4.22
C ASN A 47 -0.64 -6.64 -3.98
N PRO A 48 0.06 -5.51 -3.72
CA PRO A 48 -0.59 -4.24 -3.40
C PRO A 48 -1.48 -3.73 -4.55
N ALA A 49 -1.18 -4.14 -5.77
CA ALA A 49 -1.98 -3.82 -6.96
C ALA A 49 -3.41 -4.40 -6.92
N LEU A 50 -3.68 -5.40 -6.08
CA LEU A 50 -5.03 -5.96 -5.92
C LEU A 50 -5.90 -5.17 -4.94
N TYR A 51 -5.30 -4.31 -4.11
CA TYR A 51 -6.02 -3.48 -3.14
C TYR A 51 -5.80 -2.01 -3.47
N ASN A 52 -6.34 -1.59 -4.62
CA ASN A 52 -6.33 -0.19 -5.00
C ASN A 52 -7.41 0.56 -4.19
N PHE A 53 -7.13 0.77 -2.90
CA PHE A 53 -8.07 1.33 -1.91
C PHE A 53 -8.69 2.66 -2.37
N MET A 54 -7.98 3.42 -3.21
CA MET A 54 -8.44 4.71 -3.71
C MET A 54 -9.51 4.60 -4.80
N ASP A 55 -9.55 3.49 -5.54
CA ASP A 55 -10.51 3.26 -6.61
C ASP A 55 -11.76 2.51 -6.16
N GLU A 56 -11.77 2.03 -4.91
CA GLU A 56 -12.94 1.41 -4.32
C GLU A 56 -14.15 2.35 -4.29
N GLY A 57 -15.30 1.84 -4.74
CA GLY A 57 -16.52 2.65 -4.91
C GLY A 57 -16.97 3.34 -3.63
N ILE A 58 -16.72 2.72 -2.47
CA ILE A 58 -17.00 3.27 -1.14
C ILE A 58 -16.12 4.51 -0.86
N VAL A 59 -14.83 4.44 -1.19
CA VAL A 59 -13.89 5.56 -0.96
C VAL A 59 -14.20 6.71 -1.91
N GLN A 60 -14.55 6.42 -3.16
CA GLN A 60 -14.97 7.46 -4.12
C GLN A 60 -16.25 8.17 -3.66
N ALA A 61 -17.26 7.40 -3.25
CA ALA A 61 -18.52 7.95 -2.75
C ALA A 61 -18.31 8.76 -1.47
N GLY A 62 -17.57 8.22 -0.50
CA GLY A 62 -17.25 8.91 0.75
C GLY A 62 -16.50 10.22 0.52
N TRP A 63 -15.49 10.21 -0.35
CA TRP A 63 -14.76 11.42 -0.72
C TRP A 63 -15.66 12.47 -1.38
N ALA A 64 -16.52 12.06 -2.32
CA ALA A 64 -17.46 12.98 -2.97
C ALA A 64 -18.40 13.64 -1.96
N ILE A 65 -18.99 12.85 -1.04
CA ILE A 65 -19.88 13.36 0.01
C ILE A 65 -19.17 14.40 0.89
N VAL A 66 -17.97 14.08 1.39
CA VAL A 66 -17.22 14.99 2.27
C VAL A 66 -16.87 16.29 1.53
N ARG A 67 -16.38 16.19 0.29
CA ARG A 67 -16.08 17.36 -0.54
C ARG A 67 -17.31 18.22 -0.77
N ASP A 68 -18.45 17.62 -1.07
CA ASP A 68 -19.68 18.34 -1.37
C ASP A 68 -20.21 19.05 -0.11
N ILE A 69 -20.10 18.43 1.06
CA ILE A 69 -20.39 19.06 2.36
C ILE A 69 -19.43 20.25 2.61
N CYS A 70 -18.13 20.08 2.40
CA CYS A 70 -17.17 21.17 2.59
C CYS A 70 -17.40 22.33 1.60
N ASN A 71 -17.78 22.03 0.36
CA ASN A 71 -18.17 23.05 -0.62
C ASN A 71 -19.39 23.84 -0.18
N LEU A 72 -20.39 23.19 0.43
CA LEU A 72 -21.53 23.89 1.03
C LEU A 72 -21.08 24.87 2.13
N PHE A 73 -20.18 24.44 3.01
CA PHE A 73 -19.62 25.31 4.05
C PHE A 73 -18.83 26.50 3.48
N PHE A 74 -18.08 26.31 2.39
CA PHE A 74 -17.38 27.42 1.75
C PHE A 74 -18.35 28.50 1.27
N ILE A 75 -19.49 28.12 0.70
CA ILE A 75 -20.53 29.07 0.29
C ILE A 75 -21.08 29.83 1.50
N LEU A 76 -21.36 29.14 2.62
CA LEU A 76 -21.85 29.78 3.85
C LEU A 76 -20.83 30.77 4.44
N ILE A 77 -19.54 30.40 4.47
CA ILE A 77 -18.48 31.28 4.96
C ILE A 77 -18.34 32.50 4.05
N LEU A 78 -18.36 32.32 2.72
CA LEU A 78 -18.33 33.43 1.77
C LEU A 78 -19.54 34.36 1.94
N LEU A 79 -20.73 33.81 2.23
CA LEU A 79 -21.92 34.60 2.51
C LEU A 79 -21.76 35.45 3.77
N ILE A 80 -21.22 34.88 4.85
CA ILE A 80 -20.93 35.62 6.09
C ILE A 80 -19.92 36.75 5.83
N ILE A 81 -18.84 36.45 5.08
CA ILE A 81 -17.84 37.43 4.67
C ILE A 81 -18.49 38.58 3.86
N ALA A 82 -19.41 38.25 2.95
CA ALA A 82 -20.13 39.22 2.15
C ALA A 82 -20.99 40.15 3.01
N PHE A 83 -21.78 39.62 3.95
CA PHE A 83 -22.56 40.45 4.87
C PHE A 83 -21.68 41.32 5.77
N ALA A 84 -20.60 40.77 6.33
CA ALA A 84 -19.68 41.54 7.14
C ALA A 84 -19.03 42.70 6.35
N THR A 85 -18.73 42.45 5.06
CA THR A 85 -18.22 43.48 4.13
C THR A 85 -19.26 44.57 3.85
N ILE A 86 -20.53 44.20 3.65
CA ILE A 86 -21.64 45.15 3.43
C ILE A 86 -21.86 46.03 4.67
N LEU A 87 -21.85 45.42 5.86
CA LEU A 87 -22.05 46.11 7.15
C LEU A 87 -20.82 46.93 7.60
N ARG A 88 -19.72 46.89 6.85
CA ARG A 88 -18.45 47.57 7.18
C ARG A 88 -17.90 47.25 8.57
N LEU A 89 -18.17 46.03 9.05
CA LEU A 89 -17.48 45.51 10.24
C LEU A 89 -15.98 45.42 9.90
N GLU A 90 -15.13 45.91 10.79
CA GLU A 90 -13.70 46.15 10.51
C GLU A 90 -13.06 45.00 9.71
N PRO A 91 -12.72 45.23 8.43
CA PRO A 91 -12.49 44.12 7.49
C PRO A 91 -11.10 43.51 7.60
N TYR A 92 -10.27 43.95 8.55
CA TYR A 92 -8.84 43.63 8.55
C TYR A 92 -8.57 42.15 8.81
N ASP A 93 -9.37 41.51 9.68
CA ASP A 93 -9.25 40.06 9.92
C ASP A 93 -10.05 39.23 8.92
N ILE A 94 -11.20 39.72 8.45
CA ILE A 94 -12.06 39.00 7.50
C ILE A 94 -11.41 38.87 6.12
N LYS A 95 -10.72 39.93 5.65
CA LYS A 95 -9.98 39.89 4.37
C LYS A 95 -8.79 38.91 4.40
N LYS A 96 -8.22 38.64 5.58
CA LYS A 96 -7.16 37.62 5.76
C LYS A 96 -7.71 36.18 5.75
N MET A 97 -9.01 36.00 5.94
CA MET A 97 -9.64 34.67 5.90
C MET A 97 -9.86 34.17 4.47
N LEU A 98 -10.10 35.08 3.52
CA LEU A 98 -10.33 34.76 2.10
C LEU A 98 -9.20 33.90 1.48
N PRO A 99 -7.91 34.26 1.61
CA PRO A 99 -6.81 33.45 1.08
C PRO A 99 -6.74 32.06 1.72
N LYS A 100 -6.96 31.97 3.04
CA LYS A 100 -6.97 30.70 3.76
C LYS A 100 -8.10 29.80 3.27
N LEU A 101 -9.29 30.37 3.05
CA LEU A 101 -10.46 29.65 2.54
C LEU A 101 -10.18 29.06 1.15
N LEU A 102 -9.53 29.82 0.27
CA LEU A 102 -9.14 29.34 -1.07
C LEU A 102 -8.12 28.20 -1.00
N ILE A 103 -7.12 28.30 -0.14
CA ILE A 103 -6.13 27.22 0.05
C ILE A 103 -6.81 25.96 0.58
N ILE A 104 -7.70 26.09 1.57
CA ILE A 104 -8.45 24.95 2.11
C ILE A 104 -9.37 24.35 1.02
N ALA A 105 -10.03 25.17 0.21
CA ALA A 105 -10.85 24.70 -0.90
C ALA A 105 -10.04 23.92 -1.94
N LEU A 106 -8.84 24.38 -2.26
CA LEU A 106 -7.90 23.65 -3.11
C LEU A 106 -7.54 22.31 -2.47
N LEU A 107 -7.10 22.31 -1.20
CA LEU A 107 -6.66 21.11 -0.48
C LEU A 107 -7.77 20.04 -0.39
N ILE A 108 -9.02 20.42 -0.15
CA ILE A 108 -10.13 19.46 -0.08
C ILE A 108 -10.38 18.82 -1.44
N ASN A 109 -10.32 19.58 -2.54
CA ASN A 109 -10.45 19.02 -3.89
C ASN A 109 -9.32 18.04 -4.23
N PHE A 110 -8.10 18.30 -3.77
CA PHE A 110 -6.93 17.41 -3.98
C PHE A 110 -6.69 16.38 -2.87
N SER A 111 -7.57 16.31 -1.86
CA SER A 111 -7.39 15.43 -0.70
C SER A 111 -7.27 13.95 -1.07
N LYS A 112 -8.09 13.48 -2.02
CA LYS A 112 -8.04 12.09 -2.54
C LYS A 112 -6.68 11.78 -3.16
N MET A 113 -6.16 12.69 -3.99
CA MET A 113 -4.86 12.54 -4.66
C MET A 113 -3.71 12.49 -3.65
N ILE A 114 -3.72 13.38 -2.65
CA ILE A 114 -2.68 13.43 -1.61
C ILE A 114 -2.71 12.13 -0.78
N CYS A 115 -3.91 11.65 -0.44
CA CYS A 115 -4.07 10.41 0.32
C CYS A 115 -3.59 9.20 -0.47
N GLY A 116 -3.93 9.11 -1.76
CA GLY A 116 -3.42 8.07 -2.66
C GLY A 116 -1.90 8.08 -2.74
N LEU A 117 -1.29 9.25 -2.93
CA LEU A 117 0.17 9.39 -2.96
C LEU A 117 0.83 8.85 -1.69
N ILE A 118 0.28 9.15 -0.50
CA ILE A 118 0.81 8.66 0.78
C ILE A 118 0.68 7.14 0.89
N ILE A 119 -0.47 6.59 0.48
CA ILE A 119 -0.70 5.13 0.50
C ILE A 119 0.27 4.43 -0.46
N ASP A 120 0.46 4.96 -1.67
CA ASP A 120 1.39 4.42 -2.66
C ASP A 120 2.83 4.42 -2.12
N PHE A 121 3.26 5.52 -1.48
CA PHE A 121 4.57 5.56 -0.81
C PHE A 121 4.68 4.55 0.33
N SER A 122 3.62 4.33 1.10
CA SER A 122 3.60 3.37 2.21
C SER A 122 3.61 1.92 1.73
N GLN A 123 3.20 1.63 0.50
CA GLN A 123 3.23 0.28 -0.07
C GLN A 123 4.57 -0.06 -0.73
N VAL A 124 5.35 0.96 -1.12
CA VAL A 124 6.68 0.81 -1.73
C VAL A 124 7.79 0.66 -0.67
N LEU A 125 7.64 1.29 0.49
CA LEU A 125 8.60 1.22 1.61
C LEU A 125 8.42 -0.07 2.44
#